data_AF-A0A0F3NJ69-F1
#
_entry.id   AF-A0A0F3NJ69-F1
#
_cell.length_a   1.000
_cell.length_b   1.000
_cell.length_c   1.000
_cell.angle_alpha   90.00
_cell.angle_beta   90.00
_cell.angle_gamma   90.00
#
_symmetry.space_group_name_H-M   'P 1'
#
loop_
_entity.id
_entity.type
_entity.pdbx_description
1 polymer ?
#
loop_
_entity_poly.entity_id
_entity_poly.type
_entity_poly.pdbx_seq_one_letter_code
_entity_poly.pdbx_strand_id
1 'polypeptide(L)'
;MVTPEHIVPEWYFLPFYAMLRSIPDKLLGVATMFGSILVWFLLPFLDRSEVKSGKYRPVFKVFYWIFVLNFCLLMWIGGQEVKEPFISLGRLSTLYYFSYFSIVLPLLSKYEKCKELPSTLSDTVPEMK
;
A
#
# COMPACT_ATOMS: atom_id res chain seq x y z
N MET A 1 -11.41 -36.98 -1.82
CA MET A 1 -11.25 -35.60 -2.35
C MET A 1 -9.79 -35.22 -2.19
N VAL A 2 -9.14 -34.71 -3.24
CA VAL A 2 -7.71 -34.36 -3.26
C VAL A 2 -7.58 -32.89 -3.63
N THR A 3 -6.89 -32.12 -2.81
CA THR A 3 -6.46 -30.75 -3.10
C THR A 3 -5.19 -30.78 -3.94
N PRO A 4 -5.11 -30.05 -5.07
CA PRO A 4 -3.85 -29.92 -5.83
C PRO A 4 -2.69 -29.42 -4.97
N GLU A 5 -1.46 -29.84 -5.27
CA GLU A 5 -0.27 -29.42 -4.49
C GLU A 5 0.06 -27.92 -4.68
N HIS A 6 -0.24 -27.36 -5.86
CA HIS A 6 -0.08 -25.93 -6.17
C HIS A 6 -1.44 -25.23 -6.23
N ILE A 7 -2.08 -25.05 -5.07
CA ILE A 7 -3.26 -24.18 -4.97
C ILE A 7 -2.80 -22.74 -4.75
N VAL A 8 -3.12 -21.90 -5.72
CA VAL A 8 -2.81 -20.46 -5.67
C VAL A 8 -4.11 -19.69 -5.94
N PRO A 9 -4.43 -18.65 -5.15
CA PRO A 9 -5.57 -17.78 -5.42
C PRO A 9 -5.41 -16.99 -6.72
N GLU A 10 -6.46 -16.31 -7.14
CA GLU A 10 -6.38 -15.36 -8.26
C GLU A 10 -5.43 -14.20 -7.95
N TRP A 11 -4.79 -13.68 -8.99
CA TRP A 11 -3.68 -12.74 -8.89
C TRP A 11 -4.00 -11.47 -8.08
N TYR A 12 -5.25 -11.00 -8.13
CA TYR A 12 -5.72 -9.82 -7.39
C TYR A 12 -5.92 -10.08 -5.89
N PHE A 13 -6.03 -11.34 -5.46
CA PHE A 13 -6.08 -11.71 -4.05
C PHE A 13 -4.71 -12.03 -3.44
N LEU A 14 -3.68 -12.22 -4.27
CA LEU A 14 -2.33 -12.57 -3.82
C LEU A 14 -1.72 -11.64 -2.76
N PRO A 15 -1.84 -10.29 -2.86
CA PRO A 15 -1.25 -9.41 -1.85
C PRO A 15 -1.84 -9.65 -0.46
N PHE A 16 -3.16 -9.81 -0.38
CA PHE A 16 -3.88 -10.04 0.87
C PHE A 16 -3.62 -11.45 1.41
N TYR A 17 -3.56 -12.43 0.51
CA TYR A 17 -3.17 -13.80 0.84
C TYR A 17 -1.73 -13.88 1.39
N ALA A 18 -0.80 -13.10 0.82
CA ALA A 18 0.56 -13.01 1.32
C ALA A 18 0.60 -12.49 2.78
N MET A 19 -0.15 -11.42 3.09
CA MET A 19 -0.23 -10.90 4.46
C MET A 19 -0.83 -11.91 5.44
N LEU A 20 -1.89 -12.62 5.03
CA LEU A 20 -2.56 -13.65 5.84
C LEU A 20 -1.59 -14.77 6.24
N ARG A 21 -0.88 -15.34 5.26
CA ARG A 21 -0.01 -16.52 5.45
C ARG A 21 1.35 -16.19 6.06
N SER A 22 1.79 -14.93 5.97
CA SER A 22 3.07 -14.51 6.54
C SER A 22 3.05 -14.44 8.07
N ILE A 23 1.87 -14.33 8.70
CA ILE A 23 1.73 -14.24 10.16
C ILE A 23 1.50 -15.65 10.74
N PRO A 24 2.31 -16.10 11.71
CA PRO A 24 2.24 -17.47 12.26
C PRO A 24 1.09 -17.68 13.26
N ASP A 25 0.06 -16.85 13.22
CA ASP A 25 -1.12 -16.92 14.08
C ASP A 25 -2.40 -16.77 13.26
N LYS A 26 -3.39 -17.64 13.52
CA LYS A 26 -4.62 -17.71 12.73
C LYS A 26 -5.48 -16.46 12.88
N LEU A 27 -5.63 -15.94 14.10
CA LEU A 27 -6.49 -14.79 14.38
C LEU A 27 -5.84 -13.51 13.86
N LEU A 28 -4.55 -13.32 14.15
CA LEU A 28 -3.80 -12.16 13.69
C LEU A 28 -3.68 -12.12 12.17
N GLY A 29 -3.44 -13.25 11.50
CA GLY A 29 -3.40 -13.31 10.04
C GLY A 29 -4.70 -12.84 9.41
N VAL A 30 -5.85 -13.33 9.89
CA VAL A 30 -7.17 -12.91 9.41
C VAL A 30 -7.42 -11.44 9.70
N ALA A 31 -7.11 -10.97 10.91
CA ALA A 31 -7.23 -9.57 11.28
C ALA A 31 -6.38 -8.65 10.40
N THR A 32 -5.14 -9.05 10.07
CA THR A 32 -4.26 -8.32 9.15
C THR A 32 -4.82 -8.28 7.74
N MET A 33 -5.33 -9.40 7.23
CA MET A 33 -5.93 -9.45 5.90
C MET A 33 -7.12 -8.48 5.78
N PHE A 34 -8.09 -8.56 6.70
CA PHE A 34 -9.22 -7.62 6.71
C PHE A 34 -8.78 -6.18 7.00
N GLY A 35 -7.85 -6.00 7.95
CA GLY A 35 -7.28 -4.70 8.30
C GLY A 35 -6.63 -3.99 7.12
N SER A 36 -6.00 -4.74 6.20
CA SER A 36 -5.35 -4.18 5.02
C SER A 36 -6.35 -3.57 4.01
N ILE A 37 -7.59 -4.06 3.99
CA ILE A 37 -8.67 -3.48 3.19
C ILE A 37 -9.33 -2.35 3.98
N LEU A 38 -9.57 -2.55 5.28
CA LEU A 38 -10.22 -1.58 6.14
C LEU A 38 -9.45 -0.26 6.26
N VAL A 39 -8.11 -0.31 6.19
CA VAL A 39 -7.28 0.90 6.28
C VAL A 39 -7.54 1.89 5.15
N TRP A 40 -8.04 1.43 3.98
CA TRP A 40 -8.38 2.32 2.87
C TRP A 40 -9.56 3.23 3.20
N PHE A 41 -10.52 2.77 4.01
CA PHE A 41 -11.63 3.61 4.47
C PHE A 41 -11.18 4.66 5.49
N LEU A 42 -10.01 4.47 6.11
CA LEU A 42 -9.42 5.43 7.04
C LEU A 42 -8.57 6.50 6.34
N LEU A 43 -8.31 6.36 5.03
CA LEU A 43 -7.48 7.30 4.26
C LEU A 43 -7.89 8.78 4.41
N PRO A 44 -9.18 9.15 4.35
CA PRO A 44 -9.58 10.56 4.51
C PRO A 44 -9.21 11.16 5.86
N PHE A 45 -9.00 10.33 6.89
CA PHE A 45 -8.64 10.77 8.24
C PHE A 45 -7.13 10.75 8.48
N LEU A 46 -6.39 9.90 7.76
CA LEU A 46 -4.95 9.70 7.87
C LEU A 46 -4.14 10.74 7.09
N ASP A 47 -4.60 11.11 5.88
CA ASP A 47 -3.98 12.18 5.09
C ASP A 47 -4.80 13.47 5.23
N ARG A 48 -4.28 14.43 6.01
CA ARG A 48 -4.91 15.72 6.27
C ARG A 48 -4.25 16.87 5.49
N SER A 49 -3.53 16.55 4.41
CA SER A 49 -2.82 17.56 3.64
C SER A 49 -3.81 18.50 2.94
N GLU A 50 -3.53 19.81 2.97
CA GLU A 50 -4.33 20.82 2.26
C GLU A 50 -4.25 20.61 0.73
N VAL A 51 -3.14 20.05 0.24
CA VAL A 51 -2.90 19.81 -1.19
C VAL A 51 -3.40 18.43 -1.59
N LYS A 52 -4.56 18.40 -2.26
CA LYS A 52 -5.25 17.16 -2.65
C LYS A 52 -4.52 16.34 -3.73
N SER A 53 -3.73 16.98 -4.59
CA SER A 53 -3.07 16.29 -5.70
C SER A 53 -1.63 15.91 -5.35
N GLY A 54 -1.33 14.61 -5.42
CA GLY A 54 0.02 14.08 -5.22
C GLY A 54 1.06 14.57 -6.24
N LYS A 55 0.63 15.21 -7.34
CA LYS A 55 1.53 15.85 -8.31
C LYS A 55 2.34 17.00 -7.69
N TYR A 56 1.75 17.72 -6.75
CA TYR A 56 2.35 18.89 -6.11
C TYR A 56 3.01 18.56 -4.76
N ARG A 57 3.04 17.28 -4.40
CA ARG A 57 3.64 16.76 -3.16
C ARG A 57 4.86 15.90 -3.48
N PRO A 58 6.07 16.48 -3.58
CA PRO A 58 7.24 15.79 -4.12
C PRO A 58 7.70 14.61 -3.26
N VAL A 59 7.60 14.72 -1.93
CA VAL A 59 8.00 13.66 -0.99
C VAL A 59 6.94 12.57 -0.96
N PHE A 60 5.65 12.95 -0.93
CA PHE A 60 4.53 12.00 -1.06
C PHE A 60 4.65 11.14 -2.31
N LYS A 61 5.00 11.74 -3.45
CA LYS A 61 5.17 11.01 -4.71
C LYS A 61 6.21 9.88 -4.58
N VAL A 62 7.33 10.11 -3.89
CA VAL A 62 8.37 9.09 -3.67
C VAL A 62 7.82 7.95 -2.81
N PHE A 63 7.23 8.26 -1.64
CA PHE A 63 6.67 7.24 -0.75
C PHE A 63 5.51 6.47 -1.37
N TYR A 64 4.68 7.14 -2.18
CA TYR A 64 3.63 6.48 -2.95
C TYR A 64 4.21 5.43 -3.92
N TRP A 65 5.27 5.75 -4.65
CA TRP A 65 5.92 4.77 -5.53
C TRP A 65 6.56 3.61 -4.76
N ILE A 66 7.18 3.88 -3.60
CA ILE A 66 7.68 2.80 -2.74
C ILE A 66 6.53 1.91 -2.26
N PHE A 67 5.39 2.50 -1.89
CA PHE A 67 4.19 1.75 -1.53
C PHE A 67 3.67 0.87 -2.69
N VAL A 68 3.59 1.41 -3.91
CA VAL A 68 3.20 0.64 -5.10
C VAL A 68 4.15 -0.53 -5.33
N LEU A 69 5.46 -0.30 -5.23
CA LEU A 69 6.47 -1.36 -5.37
C LEU A 69 6.33 -2.43 -4.27
N ASN A 70 6.04 -2.03 -3.03
CA ASN A 70 5.78 -2.95 -1.94
C ASN A 70 4.51 -3.80 -2.20
N PHE A 71 3.45 -3.19 -2.71
CA PHE A 71 2.22 -3.90 -3.06
C PHE A 71 2.47 -4.94 -4.18
N CYS A 72 3.24 -4.57 -5.21
CA CYS A 72 3.69 -5.52 -6.24
C CYS A 72 4.58 -6.64 -5.66
N LEU A 73 5.44 -6.32 -4.69
CA LEU A 73 6.26 -7.31 -3.98
C LEU A 73 5.38 -8.30 -3.20
N LEU A 74 4.35 -7.83 -2.50
CA LEU A 74 3.37 -8.68 -1.82
C LEU A 74 2.59 -9.56 -2.80
N MET A 75 2.19 -9.02 -3.95
CA MET A 75 1.56 -9.79 -5.02
C MET A 75 2.47 -10.94 -5.49
N TRP A 76 3.74 -10.63 -5.74
CA TRP A 76 4.73 -11.62 -6.15
C TRP A 76 4.94 -12.68 -5.07
N ILE A 77 5.14 -12.25 -3.81
CA ILE A 77 5.30 -13.15 -2.67
C ILE A 77 4.08 -14.05 -2.53
N GLY A 78 2.84 -13.55 -2.73
CA GLY A 78 1.62 -14.36 -2.60
C GLY A 78 1.59 -15.59 -3.51
N GLY A 79 2.23 -15.55 -4.68
CA GLY A 79 2.33 -16.66 -5.61
C GLY A 79 3.49 -17.64 -5.35
N GLN A 80 4.40 -17.32 -4.42
CA GLN A 80 5.53 -18.19 -4.07
C GLN A 80 5.14 -19.24 -3.04
N GLU A 81 5.95 -20.29 -2.89
CA GLU A 81 5.77 -21.29 -1.83
C GLU A 81 5.94 -20.69 -0.43
N VAL A 82 5.30 -21.30 0.58
CA VAL A 82 5.43 -20.88 1.99
C VAL A 82 6.74 -21.42 2.57
N LYS A 83 7.86 -20.85 2.12
CA LYS A 83 9.23 -21.19 2.57
C LYS A 83 10.01 -19.91 2.85
N GLU A 84 11.02 -20.00 3.73
CA GLU A 84 12.00 -18.92 3.84
C GLU A 84 12.76 -18.77 2.50
N PRO A 85 13.08 -17.55 2.05
CA PRO A 85 12.98 -16.26 2.74
C PRO A 85 11.64 -15.51 2.55
N PHE A 86 10.67 -16.09 1.83
CA PHE A 86 9.44 -15.40 1.43
C PHE A 86 8.52 -15.07 2.60
N ILE A 87 8.52 -15.89 3.66
CA ILE A 87 7.76 -15.64 4.88
C ILE A 87 8.28 -14.37 5.57
N SER A 88 9.59 -14.30 5.79
CA SER A 88 10.25 -13.13 6.41
C SER A 88 10.04 -11.86 5.59
N LEU A 89 10.21 -11.93 4.26
CA LEU A 89 9.95 -10.81 3.35
C LEU A 89 8.48 -10.38 3.38
N GLY A 90 7.55 -11.32 3.43
CA GLY A 90 6.12 -11.04 3.51
C GLY A 90 5.75 -10.33 4.82
N ARG A 91 6.35 -10.72 5.95
CA ARG A 91 6.18 -10.02 7.24
C ARG A 91 6.70 -8.58 7.17
N LEU A 92 7.91 -8.38 6.64
CA LEU A 92 8.49 -7.05 6.49
C LEU A 92 7.65 -6.17 5.56
N SER A 93 7.18 -6.74 4.45
CA SER A 93 6.34 -6.03 3.48
C SER A 93 4.98 -5.66 4.08
N THR A 94 4.37 -6.57 4.84
CA THR A 94 3.14 -6.32 5.59
C THR A 94 3.33 -5.20 6.62
N LEU A 95 4.43 -5.22 7.36
CA LEU A 95 4.75 -4.17 8.33
C LEU A 95 4.87 -2.81 7.64
N TYR A 96 5.60 -2.74 6.53
CA TYR A 96 5.73 -1.51 5.75
C TYR A 96 4.38 -1.04 5.21
N TYR A 97 3.54 -1.95 4.71
CA TYR A 97 2.19 -1.64 4.21
C TYR A 97 1.36 -0.87 5.26
N PHE A 98 1.24 -1.40 6.48
CA PHE A 98 0.51 -0.71 7.55
C PHE A 98 1.22 0.55 8.04
N SER A 99 2.55 0.54 8.08
CA SER A 99 3.34 1.71 8.49
C SER A 99 3.16 2.89 7.52
N TYR A 100 2.99 2.61 6.23
CA TYR A 100 2.70 3.63 5.23
C TYR A 100 1.43 4.42 5.59
N PHE A 101 0.33 3.70 5.87
CA PHE A 101 -0.94 4.34 6.20
C PHE A 101 -0.92 5.00 7.59
N SER A 102 -0.44 4.30 8.62
CA SER A 102 -0.56 4.77 10.01
C SER A 102 0.49 5.80 10.42
N ILE A 103 1.67 5.81 9.78
CA ILE A 103 2.80 6.67 10.18
C ILE A 103 3.19 7.61 9.05
N VAL A 104 3.50 7.07 7.86
CA VAL A 104 4.07 7.85 6.76
C VAL A 104 3.07 8.90 6.26
N LEU A 105 1.81 8.54 6.04
CA LEU A 105 0.78 9.48 5.57
C LEU A 105 0.54 10.65 6.55
N PRO A 106 0.27 10.43 7.86
CA PRO A 106 0.13 11.53 8.82
C PRO A 106 1.38 12.40 8.94
N LEU A 107 2.57 11.79 8.87
CA LEU A 107 3.83 12.52 8.96
C LEU A 107 4.04 13.42 7.73
N LEU A 108 3.84 12.88 6.53
CA LEU A 108 3.95 13.64 5.28
C LEU A 108 2.92 14.77 5.25
N SER A 109 1.69 14.50 5.67
CA SER A 109 0.64 15.51 5.74
C SER A 109 1.02 16.70 6.62
N LYS A 110 1.86 16.51 7.65
CA LYS A 110 2.23 17.56 8.61
C LYS A 110 3.51 18.30 8.24
N TYR A 111 4.50 17.61 7.66
CA TYR A 111 5.86 18.13 7.49
C TYR A 111 6.25 18.43 6.04
N GLU A 112 5.48 17.97 5.06
CA GLU A 112 5.83 18.15 3.64
C GLU A 112 5.60 19.59 3.17
N LYS A 113 6.63 20.19 2.55
CA LYS A 113 6.49 21.45 1.82
C LYS A 113 5.94 21.17 0.42
N CYS A 114 4.73 21.66 0.17
CA CYS A 114 4.05 21.47 -1.11
C CYS A 114 4.52 22.48 -2.16
N LYS A 115 4.45 22.08 -3.43
CA LYS A 115 4.64 22.99 -4.57
C LYS A 115 3.40 23.87 -4.74
N GLU A 116 3.60 25.04 -5.33
CA GLU A 116 2.51 25.95 -5.64
C GLU A 116 1.49 25.30 -6.56
N LEU A 117 0.22 25.46 -6.19
CA LEU A 117 -0.91 25.02 -6.99
C LEU A 117 -1.20 26.06 -8.08
N PRO A 118 -1.57 25.64 -9.29
CA PRO A 118 -2.07 26.54 -10.32
C PRO A 118 -3.38 27.20 -9.82
N SER A 119 -3.56 28.48 -10.12
CA SER A 119 -4.76 29.24 -9.76
C SER A 119 -5.99 28.78 -10.56
N THR A 120 -5.80 28.35 -11.81
CA THR A 120 -6.87 27.85 -12.68
C THR A 120 -6.48 26.58 -13.42
N LEU A 121 -7.48 25.86 -13.94
CA LEU A 121 -7.26 24.66 -14.76
C LEU A 121 -6.57 24.99 -16.09
N SER A 122 -6.88 26.15 -16.69
CA SER A 122 -6.29 26.61 -17.95
C SER A 122 -4.78 26.81 -17.85
N ASP A 123 -4.27 27.17 -16.68
CA ASP A 123 -2.83 27.28 -16.45
C ASP A 123 -2.09 25.95 -16.51
N THR A 124 -2.80 24.83 -16.40
CA THR A 124 -2.23 23.48 -16.43
C THR A 124 -2.26 22.82 -17.81
N VAL A 125 -3.10 23.32 -18.72
CA VAL A 125 -3.30 22.76 -20.06
C VAL A 125 -2.73 23.75 -21.08
N PRO A 126 -1.60 23.43 -21.75
CA PRO A 126 -0.96 24.33 -22.71
C PRO A 126 -1.87 24.79 -23.85
N GLU A 127 -2.87 23.98 -24.21
CA GLU A 127 -3.80 24.22 -25.32
C GLU A 127 -4.92 25.22 -24.99
N MET A 128 -5.14 25.57 -23.72
CA MET A 128 -6.19 26.52 -23.28
C MET A 128 -5.68 27.93 -23.00
N LYS A 129 -4.43 28.24 -23.38
CA LYS A 129 -3.83 29.58 -23.33
C LYS A 129 -3.85 30.23 -24.71
#